data_AF-A0A7X7NYK4-F1
#
_entry.id   AF-A0A7X7NYK4-F1
#
_cell.length_a   1.000
_cell.length_b   1.000
_cell.length_c   1.000
_cell.angle_alpha   90.00
_cell.angle_beta   90.00
_cell.angle_gamma   90.00
#
_symmetry.space_group_name_H-M   'P 1'
#
loop_
_entity.id
_entity.type
_entity.pdbx_description
1 polymer ?
#
loop_
_entity_poly.entity_id
_entity_poly.type
_entity_poly.pdbx_seq_one_letter_code
_entity_poly.pdbx_strand_id
1 'polypeptide(L)'
;MAQQQVIALYKDILGQVKQIELSKKNLSSRLLMVKERKTRLVLINNFLYFERCKHELFRNAAVIALNNRESSVIESLEKLYSYKDGAELIDKIGSEIKLIKQYRSIIKKAIKYPSYQTFVERRATQEIVKYVIEQARSYTLNNYL
;
A
#
# COMPACT_ATOMS: atom_id res chain seq x y z
N MET A 1 -6.63 10.95 -25.30
CA MET A 1 -7.96 10.39 -24.94
C MET A 1 -8.93 11.56 -24.74
N ALA A 2 -10.23 11.34 -24.89
CA ALA A 2 -11.20 12.34 -24.44
C ALA A 2 -11.17 12.42 -22.90
N GLN A 3 -11.33 13.61 -22.31
CA GLN A 3 -11.32 13.81 -20.85
C GLN A 3 -12.29 12.86 -20.12
N GLN A 4 -13.47 12.65 -20.69
CA GLN A 4 -14.46 11.69 -20.16
C GLN A 4 -13.93 10.25 -20.04
N GLN A 5 -13.05 9.82 -20.96
CA GLN A 5 -12.43 8.49 -20.90
C GLN A 5 -11.42 8.37 -19.76
N VAL A 6 -10.66 9.44 -19.49
CA VAL A 6 -9.71 9.49 -18.37
C VAL A 6 -10.44 9.43 -17.03
N ILE A 7 -11.55 10.16 -16.91
CA ILE A 7 -12.39 10.14 -15.71
C ILE A 7 -13.03 8.75 -15.50
N ALA A 8 -13.51 8.11 -16.57
CA ALA A 8 -14.06 6.76 -16.49
C ALA A 8 -13.00 5.74 -16.00
N LEU A 9 -11.81 5.76 -16.60
CA LEU A 9 -10.68 4.93 -16.16
C LEU A 9 -10.32 5.18 -14.70
N TYR A 10 -10.33 6.44 -14.25
CA TYR A 10 -10.06 6.76 -12.86
C TYR A 10 -11.12 6.18 -11.91
N LYS A 11 -12.40 6.23 -12.28
CA LYS A 11 -13.49 5.59 -11.51
C LYS A 11 -13.31 4.07 -11.43
N ASP A 12 -12.89 3.43 -12.51
CA ASP A 12 -12.59 1.99 -12.52
C ASP A 12 -11.41 1.66 -11.60
N ILE A 13 -10.36 2.48 -11.62
CA ILE A 13 -9.22 2.37 -10.69
C ILE A 13 -9.69 2.53 -9.24
N LEU A 14 -10.56 3.51 -8.93
CA LEU A 14 -11.13 3.66 -7.59
C LEU A 14 -11.94 2.44 -7.16
N GLY A 15 -12.69 1.83 -8.09
CA GLY A 15 -13.38 0.57 -7.87
C GLY A 15 -12.42 -0.57 -7.49
N GLN A 16 -11.32 -0.72 -8.21
CA GLN A 16 -10.27 -1.70 -7.90
C GLN A 16 -9.62 -1.43 -6.54
N VAL A 17 -9.31 -0.17 -6.24
CA VAL A 17 -8.74 0.22 -4.94
C VAL A 17 -9.72 -0.11 -3.81
N LYS A 18 -11.03 0.11 -3.99
CA LYS A 18 -12.04 -0.29 -2.99
C LYS A 18 -11.99 -1.79 -2.69
N GLN A 19 -11.82 -2.64 -3.70
CA GLN A 19 -11.68 -4.08 -3.51
C GLN A 19 -10.38 -4.47 -2.80
N ILE A 20 -9.29 -3.75 -3.07
CA ILE A 20 -8.02 -3.91 -2.35
C ILE A 20 -8.21 -3.55 -0.87
N GLU A 21 -8.86 -2.43 -0.58
CA GLU A 21 -9.12 -1.96 0.79
C GLU A 21 -10.01 -2.93 1.58
N LEU A 22 -11.04 -3.51 0.95
CA LEU A 22 -11.84 -4.60 1.53
C LEU A 22 -10.98 -5.83 1.86
N SER A 23 -10.10 -6.22 0.93
CA SER A 23 -9.19 -7.35 1.12
C SER A 23 -8.21 -7.09 2.28
N LYS A 24 -7.70 -5.87 2.40
CA LYS A 24 -6.85 -5.43 3.52
C LYS A 24 -7.61 -5.44 4.84
N LYS A 25 -8.86 -5.01 4.88
CA LYS A 25 -9.71 -5.06 6.09
C LYS A 25 -9.90 -6.49 6.59
N ASN A 26 -10.27 -7.40 5.70
CA ASN A 26 -10.41 -8.82 6.04
C ASN A 26 -9.10 -9.45 6.52
N LEU A 27 -7.99 -9.09 5.88
CA LEU A 27 -6.67 -9.55 6.27
C LEU A 27 -6.25 -8.99 7.64
N SER A 28 -6.61 -7.74 7.94
CA SER A 28 -6.32 -7.08 9.22
C SER A 28 -6.95 -7.83 10.39
N SER A 29 -8.22 -8.22 10.28
CA SER A 29 -8.89 -9.03 11.31
C SER A 29 -8.14 -10.34 11.57
N ARG A 30 -7.73 -11.05 10.51
CA ARG A 30 -6.95 -12.30 10.62
C ARG A 30 -5.57 -12.06 11.23
N LEU A 31 -4.92 -10.96 10.86
CA LEU A 31 -3.59 -10.60 11.33
C LEU A 31 -3.57 -10.34 12.84
N LEU A 32 -4.62 -9.73 13.38
CA LEU A 32 -4.73 -9.43 14.81
C LEU A 32 -5.02 -10.69 15.66
N MET A 33 -5.61 -11.74 15.07
CA MET A 33 -5.94 -12.98 15.77
C MET A 33 -4.81 -14.02 15.77
N VAL A 34 -3.90 -13.97 14.79
CA VAL A 34 -2.88 -15.02 14.64
C VAL A 34 -1.77 -14.91 15.69
N LYS A 35 -1.47 -16.02 16.38
CA LYS A 35 -0.38 -16.11 17.37
C LYS A 35 0.95 -16.60 16.77
N GLU A 36 0.87 -17.46 15.76
CA GLU A 36 2.03 -18.12 15.14
C GLU A 36 2.83 -17.13 14.26
N ARG A 37 4.14 -17.05 14.51
CA ARG A 37 5.01 -16.00 13.95
C ARG A 37 5.12 -16.08 12.44
N LYS A 38 5.31 -17.27 11.86
CA LYS A 38 5.51 -17.43 10.41
C LYS A 38 4.24 -17.06 9.66
N THR A 39 3.08 -17.54 10.10
CA THR A 39 1.78 -17.17 9.51
C THR A 39 1.53 -15.67 9.64
N ARG A 40 1.85 -15.04 10.78
CA ARG A 40 1.76 -13.59 10.93
C ARG A 40 2.59 -12.85 9.88
N LEU A 41 3.85 -13.27 9.68
CA LEU A 41 4.73 -12.65 8.68
C LEU A 41 4.20 -12.86 7.24
N VAL A 42 3.60 -14.01 6.94
CA VAL A 42 2.94 -14.25 5.64
C VAL A 42 1.77 -13.29 5.44
N LEU A 43 0.91 -13.11 6.44
CA LEU A 43 -0.18 -12.14 6.39
C LEU A 43 0.34 -10.71 6.21
N ILE A 44 1.39 -10.31 6.92
CA ILE A 44 2.04 -9.00 6.76
C ILE A 44 2.56 -8.82 5.32
N ASN A 45 3.23 -9.82 4.75
CA ASN A 45 3.70 -9.75 3.37
C ASN A 45 2.55 -9.60 2.36
N ASN A 46 1.39 -10.21 2.64
CA ASN A 46 0.19 -10.07 1.82
C ASN A 46 -0.48 -8.70 2.00
N PHE A 47 -0.52 -8.16 3.22
CA PHE A 47 -0.96 -6.78 3.48
C PHE A 47 -0.14 -5.78 2.66
N LEU A 48 1.19 -5.89 2.74
CA LEU A 48 2.12 -5.04 1.99
C LEU A 48 2.01 -5.26 0.48
N TYR A 49 1.64 -6.46 0.02
CA TYR A 49 1.37 -6.71 -1.40
C TYR A 49 0.18 -5.87 -1.88
N PHE A 50 -0.92 -5.91 -1.16
CA PHE A 50 -2.12 -5.13 -1.47
C PHE A 50 -1.85 -3.62 -1.43
N GLU A 51 -1.08 -3.16 -0.44
CA GLU A 51 -0.71 -1.75 -0.35
C GLU A 51 0.09 -1.30 -1.58
N ARG A 52 1.07 -2.10 -2.00
CA ARG A 52 1.82 -1.83 -3.23
C ARG A 52 0.90 -1.77 -4.46
N CYS A 53 -0.01 -2.73 -4.60
CA CYS A 53 -0.94 -2.77 -5.73
C CYS A 53 -1.81 -1.51 -5.81
N LYS A 54 -2.30 -1.01 -4.66
CA LYS A 54 -3.01 0.27 -4.59
C LYS A 54 -2.15 1.43 -5.11
N HIS A 55 -0.91 1.56 -4.64
CA HIS A 55 -0.03 2.63 -5.11
C HIS A 55 0.33 2.48 -6.59
N GLU A 56 0.51 1.27 -7.10
CA GLU A 56 0.74 1.01 -8.52
C GLU A 56 -0.46 1.45 -9.39
N LEU A 57 -1.69 1.16 -8.95
CA LEU A 57 -2.91 1.65 -9.60
C LEU A 57 -2.98 3.20 -9.61
N PHE A 58 -2.71 3.84 -8.47
CA PHE A 58 -2.69 5.29 -8.39
C PHE A 58 -1.57 5.92 -9.22
N ARG A 59 -0.41 5.28 -9.32
CA ARG A 59 0.67 5.75 -10.19
C ARG A 59 0.25 5.71 -11.65
N ASN A 60 -0.40 4.63 -12.08
CA ASN A 60 -0.91 4.51 -13.44
C ASN A 60 -1.97 5.59 -13.73
N ALA A 61 -2.89 5.82 -12.78
CA ALA A 61 -3.87 6.91 -12.88
C ALA A 61 -3.19 8.28 -13.02
N ALA A 62 -2.18 8.56 -12.20
CA ALA A 62 -1.43 9.80 -12.23
C ALA A 62 -0.73 10.02 -13.59
N VAL A 63 -0.07 9.00 -14.14
CA VAL A 63 0.59 9.08 -15.46
C VAL A 63 -0.43 9.41 -16.56
N ILE A 64 -1.57 8.73 -16.57
CA ILE A 64 -2.63 8.97 -17.57
C ILE A 64 -3.20 10.39 -17.41
N ALA A 65 -3.48 10.82 -16.18
CA ALA A 65 -4.04 12.13 -15.90
C ALA A 65 -3.08 13.27 -16.29
N LEU A 66 -1.79 13.16 -15.96
CA LEU A 66 -0.76 14.13 -16.34
C LEU A 66 -0.61 14.24 -17.86
N ASN A 67 -0.54 13.10 -18.56
CA ASN A 67 -0.41 13.07 -20.02
C ASN A 67 -1.63 13.67 -20.75
N ASN A 68 -2.83 13.59 -20.15
CA ASN A 68 -4.06 14.14 -20.73
C ASN A 68 -4.47 15.48 -20.09
N ARG A 69 -3.65 16.04 -19.19
CA ARG A 69 -3.92 17.29 -18.45
C ARG A 69 -5.28 17.30 -17.73
N GLU A 70 -5.64 16.17 -17.14
CA GLU A 70 -6.91 16.02 -16.40
C GLU A 70 -6.73 16.47 -14.94
N SER A 71 -6.91 17.77 -14.70
CA SER A 71 -6.66 18.40 -13.39
C SER A 71 -7.48 17.79 -12.26
N SER A 72 -8.72 17.38 -12.51
CA SER A 72 -9.61 16.84 -11.46
C SER A 72 -9.04 15.55 -10.84
N VAL A 73 -8.46 14.68 -11.67
CA VAL A 73 -7.83 13.42 -11.24
C VAL A 73 -6.49 13.71 -10.54
N ILE A 74 -5.70 14.65 -11.08
CA ILE A 74 -4.43 15.06 -10.47
C ILE A 74 -4.66 15.61 -9.06
N GLU A 75 -5.59 16.54 -8.90
CA GLU A 75 -5.94 17.13 -7.60
C GLU A 75 -6.45 16.08 -6.62
N SER A 76 -7.29 15.14 -7.08
CA SER A 76 -7.77 14.06 -6.24
C SER A 76 -6.63 13.17 -5.73
N LEU A 77 -5.64 12.87 -6.58
CA LEU A 77 -4.48 12.08 -6.20
C LEU A 77 -3.53 12.86 -5.30
N GLU A 78 -3.27 14.14 -5.57
CA GLU A 78 -2.45 15.00 -4.71
C GLU A 78 -2.96 15.07 -3.28
N LYS A 79 -4.29 15.14 -3.09
CA LYS A 79 -4.90 15.09 -1.74
C LYS A 79 -4.55 13.81 -0.99
N LEU A 80 -4.50 12.66 -1.68
CA LEU A 80 -4.14 11.37 -1.08
C LEU A 80 -2.67 11.27 -0.67
N TYR A 81 -1.78 12.05 -1.30
CA TYR A 81 -0.34 12.09 -1.04
C TYR A 81 0.13 13.41 -0.43
N SER A 82 -0.79 14.19 0.14
CA SER A 82 -0.55 15.54 0.67
C SER A 82 0.47 15.56 1.82
N TYR A 83 0.69 14.45 2.53
CA TYR A 83 1.68 14.33 3.60
C TYR A 83 3.15 14.41 3.13
N LYS A 84 3.41 14.45 1.82
CA LYS A 84 4.74 14.65 1.23
C LYS A 84 4.78 15.96 0.47
N ASP A 85 5.07 17.05 1.19
CA ASP A 85 5.21 18.36 0.58
C ASP A 85 6.43 18.46 -0.35
N GLY A 86 6.33 19.28 -1.39
CA GLY A 86 7.45 19.68 -2.25
C GLY A 86 7.91 18.69 -3.33
N ALA A 87 7.48 17.44 -3.32
CA ALA A 87 7.76 16.47 -4.39
C ALA A 87 6.66 16.48 -5.47
N GLU A 88 6.98 16.02 -6.69
CA GLU A 88 5.97 15.78 -7.72
C GLU A 88 5.13 14.53 -7.41
N LEU A 89 3.85 14.52 -7.81
CA LEU A 89 2.91 13.42 -7.56
C LEU A 89 3.48 12.02 -7.87
N ILE A 90 4.13 11.87 -9.02
CA ILE A 90 4.68 10.58 -9.46
C ILE A 90 5.79 10.09 -8.53
N ASP A 91 6.60 11.01 -8.00
CA ASP A 91 7.69 10.68 -7.08
C ASP A 91 7.17 10.39 -5.66
N LYS A 92 6.12 11.11 -5.22
CA LYS A 92 5.41 10.79 -3.96
C LYS A 92 4.89 9.35 -3.99
N ILE A 93 4.22 8.96 -5.08
CA ILE A 93 3.69 7.60 -5.23
C ILE A 93 4.83 6.59 -5.43
N GLY A 94 5.83 6.93 -6.24
CA GLY A 94 6.97 6.07 -6.54
C GLY A 94 7.80 5.71 -5.30
N SER A 95 7.99 6.67 -4.39
CA SER A 95 8.68 6.45 -3.13
C SER A 95 7.91 5.52 -2.18
N GLU A 96 6.57 5.60 -2.12
CA GLU A 96 5.75 4.63 -1.39
C GLU A 96 5.90 3.22 -1.96
N ILE A 97 5.81 3.06 -3.28
CA ILE A 97 6.01 1.76 -3.95
C ILE A 97 7.39 1.19 -3.61
N LYS A 98 8.44 2.02 -3.65
CA LYS A 98 9.82 1.61 -3.34
C LYS A 98 9.95 1.16 -1.89
N LEU A 99 9.42 1.94 -0.94
CA LEU A 99 9.42 1.62 0.48
C LEU A 99 8.73 0.28 0.75
N ILE A 100 7.53 0.08 0.20
CA ILE A 100 6.77 -1.16 0.39
C ILE A 100 7.50 -2.36 -0.23
N LYS A 101 8.13 -2.20 -1.40
CA LYS A 101 8.96 -3.25 -2.00
C LYS A 101 10.12 -3.64 -1.09
N GLN A 102 10.79 -2.67 -0.46
CA GLN A 102 11.85 -2.92 0.51
C GLN A 102 11.33 -3.68 1.74
N TYR A 103 10.21 -3.23 2.31
CA TYR A 103 9.57 -3.92 3.45
C TYR A 103 9.25 -5.38 3.11
N ARG A 104 8.64 -5.63 1.94
CA ARG A 104 8.33 -6.99 1.49
C ARG A 104 9.58 -7.85 1.32
N SER A 105 10.68 -7.29 0.81
CA SER A 105 11.94 -8.01 0.68
C SER A 105 12.45 -8.51 2.05
N ILE A 106 12.44 -7.62 3.05
CA ILE A 106 12.85 -7.93 4.42
C ILE A 106 11.94 -9.02 5.03
N ILE A 107 10.62 -8.88 4.91
CA ILE A 107 9.67 -9.86 5.44
C ILE A 107 9.79 -11.22 4.73
N LYS A 108 9.95 -11.25 3.40
CA LYS A 108 10.18 -12.50 2.65
C LYS A 108 11.44 -13.21 3.12
N LYS A 109 12.53 -12.47 3.35
CA LYS A 109 13.76 -13.04 3.92
C LYS A 109 13.52 -13.60 5.31
N ALA A 110 12.78 -12.87 6.16
CA ALA A 110 12.43 -13.32 7.52
C ALA A 110 11.61 -14.62 7.54
N ILE A 111 10.72 -14.81 6.55
CA ILE A 111 9.93 -16.04 6.39
C ILE A 111 10.80 -17.19 5.90
N LYS A 112 11.65 -16.95 4.89
CA LYS A 112 12.41 -17.99 4.19
C LYS A 112 13.63 -18.46 4.98
N TYR A 113 14.31 -17.52 5.65
CA TYR A 113 15.59 -17.75 6.33
C TYR A 113 15.62 -17.10 7.72
N PRO A 114 14.74 -17.52 8.66
CA PRO A 114 14.61 -16.86 9.96
C PRO A 114 15.92 -16.83 10.78
N SER A 115 16.74 -17.88 10.68
CA SER A 115 18.01 -17.99 11.40
C SER A 115 19.16 -17.17 10.79
N TYR A 116 19.01 -16.69 9.56
CA TYR A 116 20.06 -16.00 8.80
C TYR A 116 19.84 -14.48 8.68
N GLN A 117 18.99 -13.93 9.54
CA GLN A 117 18.78 -12.48 9.61
C GLN A 117 19.88 -11.83 10.44
N THR A 118 20.45 -10.73 9.95
CA THR A 118 21.33 -9.89 10.77
C THR A 118 20.54 -9.20 11.89
N PHE A 119 21.23 -8.64 12.89
CA PHE A 119 20.57 -7.85 13.94
C PHE A 119 19.72 -6.71 13.36
N VAL A 120 20.26 -6.00 12.36
CA VAL A 120 19.57 -4.89 11.67
C VAL A 120 18.32 -5.38 10.95
N GLU A 121 18.39 -6.52 10.26
CA GLU A 121 17.23 -7.10 9.57
C GLU A 121 16.14 -7.56 10.53
N ARG A 122 16.53 -8.11 11.70
CA ARG A 122 15.58 -8.47 12.76
C ARG A 122 14.89 -7.23 13.32
N ARG A 123 15.65 -6.15 13.57
CA ARG A 123 15.10 -4.87 14.02
C ARG A 123 14.14 -4.27 13.00
N ALA A 124 14.53 -4.23 11.72
CA ALA A 124 13.67 -3.75 10.64
C ALA A 124 12.40 -4.59 10.51
N THR A 125 12.50 -5.92 10.60
CA THR A 125 11.34 -6.82 10.61
C THR A 125 10.35 -6.46 11.73
N GLN A 126 10.85 -6.19 12.94
CA GLN A 126 9.99 -5.80 14.07
C GLN A 126 9.28 -4.45 13.82
N GLU A 127 9.99 -3.45 13.29
CA GLU A 127 9.37 -2.15 13.01
C GLU A 127 8.34 -2.23 11.88
N ILE A 128 8.60 -3.02 10.83
CA ILE A 128 7.61 -3.30 9.79
C ILE A 128 6.39 -4.01 10.38
N VAL A 129 6.59 -5.00 11.26
CA VAL A 129 5.49 -5.69 11.95
C VAL A 129 4.66 -4.69 12.76
N LYS A 130 5.29 -3.82 13.55
CA LYS A 130 4.58 -2.79 14.33
C LYS A 130 3.77 -1.87 13.43
N TYR A 131 4.39 -1.33 12.38
CA TYR A 131 3.73 -0.46 11.40
C TYR A 131 2.47 -1.10 10.80
N VAL A 132 2.57 -2.36 10.34
CA VAL A 132 1.42 -3.06 9.73
C VAL A 132 0.35 -3.40 10.77
N ILE A 133 0.72 -3.73 12.00
CA ILE A 133 -0.24 -4.00 13.08
C ILE A 133 -1.00 -2.73 13.46
N GLU A 134 -0.34 -1.58 13.56
CA GLU A 134 -1.02 -0.31 13.82
C GLU A 134 -2.02 0.03 12.72
N GLN A 135 -1.65 -0.15 11.45
CA GLN A 135 -2.62 0.01 10.36
C GLN A 135 -3.78 -0.97 10.47
N ALA A 136 -3.50 -2.25 10.75
CA ALA A 136 -4.54 -3.27 10.88
C ALA A 136 -5.54 -2.92 11.99
N ARG A 137 -5.08 -2.35 13.10
CA ARG A 137 -5.93 -1.82 14.18
C ARG A 137 -6.81 -0.68 13.66
N SER A 138 -6.25 0.26 12.91
CA SER A 138 -7.02 1.35 12.30
C SER A 138 -8.14 0.82 11.37
N TYR A 139 -7.90 -0.23 10.59
CA TYR A 139 -8.93 -0.86 9.74
C TYR A 139 -10.08 -1.50 10.53
N THR A 140 -9.79 -2.03 11.73
CA THR A 140 -10.81 -2.64 12.59
C THR A 140 -11.59 -1.61 13.41
N LEU A 141 -10.96 -0.48 13.75
CA LEU A 141 -11.59 0.63 14.48
C LEU A 141 -12.44 1.52 13.57
N ASN A 142 -11.95 1.83 12.37
CA ASN A 142 -12.65 2.67 11.41
C ASN A 142 -13.61 1.82 10.57
N ASN A 143 -14.91 1.95 10.84
CA ASN A 143 -15.97 1.28 10.09
C ASN A 143 -16.26 1.87 8.70
N TYR A 144 -15.41 2.76 8.17
CA TYR A 144 -15.66 3.42 6.89
C TYR A 144 -15.23 2.55 5.69
N LEU A 145 -16.22 1.89 5.07
CA LEU A 145 -16.24 1.48 3.66
C LEU A 145 -17.66 1.59 3.10
#